data_AF-A0AA96XUY7-F1
#
_entry.id   AF-A0AA96XUY7-F1
#
_cell.length_a   1.000
_cell.length_b   1.000
_cell.length_c   1.000
_cell.angle_alpha   90.00
_cell.angle_beta   90.00
_cell.angle_gamma   90.00
#
_symmetry.space_group_name_H-M   'P 1'
#
loop_
_entity.id
_entity.type
_entity.pdbx_description
1 polymer ?
#
loop_
_entity_poly.entity_id
_entity_poly.type
_entity_poly.pdbx_seq_one_letter_code
_entity_poly.pdbx_strand_id
1 'polypeptide(L)'
;MLGTSEGSIVRATLRALVEPRRLLPILVVSVALITAQVRFSHAPLWAAFGLGLLMCLLFIAVAPVSYRVLFPEGLDLSHGGIRLLLYATVGSGVVLTSGFVLPKLLGMGPTFLTQPTNLAVCGALFLVGGWGLGRDIGFEESLTRERARAARFALEAEQAQLLALRSHLDPHFLFNTLNAIAEWCREDGAVAETAVLRLSTMLRSVLAGVRSATGP
;
A
#
# COMPACT_ATOMS: atom_id res chain seq x y z
N MET A 1 -21.39 -5.44 2.36
CA MET A 1 -20.13 -5.10 1.66
C MET A 1 -20.36 -3.78 0.95
N LEU A 2 -19.93 -2.67 1.55
CA LEU A 2 -20.19 -1.32 1.06
C LEU A 2 -19.33 -1.05 -0.17
N GLY A 3 -19.98 -0.87 -1.32
CA GLY A 3 -19.34 -0.38 -2.52
C GLY A 3 -18.65 0.93 -2.21
N THR A 4 -17.33 0.94 -2.31
CA THR A 4 -16.57 2.20 -2.37
C THR A 4 -17.10 2.94 -3.58
N SER A 5 -17.91 3.98 -3.35
CA SER A 5 -18.39 4.89 -4.39
C SER A 5 -17.24 5.20 -5.34
N GLU A 6 -17.46 5.12 -6.65
CA GLU A 6 -16.42 5.34 -7.68
C GLU A 6 -15.63 6.64 -7.42
N GLY A 7 -16.28 7.66 -6.85
CA GLY A 7 -15.63 8.92 -6.43
C GLY A 7 -14.55 8.76 -5.36
N SER A 8 -14.64 7.75 -4.50
CA SER A 8 -13.60 7.39 -3.51
C SER A 8 -12.35 6.84 -4.20
N ILE A 9 -12.52 5.95 -5.18
CA ILE A 9 -11.41 5.34 -5.93
C ILE A 9 -10.67 6.42 -6.73
N VAL A 10 -11.40 7.32 -7.39
CA VAL A 10 -10.79 8.43 -8.15
C VAL A 10 -9.97 9.33 -7.22
N ARG A 11 -10.54 9.79 -6.10
CA ARG A 11 -9.81 10.66 -5.16
C ARG A 11 -8.61 9.98 -4.54
N ALA A 12 -8.72 8.71 -4.17
CA ALA A 12 -7.61 7.93 -3.63
C ALA A 12 -6.47 7.79 -4.66
N THR A 13 -6.83 7.54 -5.92
CA THR A 13 -5.86 7.41 -7.02
C THR A 13 -5.16 8.74 -7.30
N LEU A 14 -5.90 9.85 -7.36
CA LEU A 14 -5.32 11.18 -7.55
C LEU A 14 -4.37 11.57 -6.41
N ARG A 15 -4.73 11.25 -5.16
CA ARG A 15 -3.84 11.49 -4.02
C ARG A 15 -2.56 10.67 -4.11
N ALA A 16 -2.66 9.40 -4.51
CA ALA A 16 -1.50 8.53 -4.66
C ALA A 16 -0.53 9.03 -5.74
N LEU A 17 -1.03 9.63 -6.83
CA LEU A 17 -0.18 10.19 -7.90
C LEU A 17 0.71 11.34 -7.44
N VAL A 18 0.33 12.07 -6.38
CA VAL A 18 1.09 13.21 -5.84
C VAL A 18 2.26 12.76 -4.96
N GLU A 19 2.35 11.47 -4.63
CA GLU A 19 3.47 10.95 -3.84
C GLU A 19 4.82 11.15 -4.56
N PRO A 20 5.88 11.59 -3.86
CA PRO A 20 7.15 11.98 -4.48
C PRO A 20 7.74 10.92 -5.41
N ARG A 21 7.65 9.64 -5.01
CA ARG A 21 8.18 8.52 -5.78
C ARG A 21 7.51 8.34 -7.16
N ARG A 22 6.24 8.73 -7.30
CA ARG A 22 5.45 8.60 -8.54
C ARG A 22 5.48 9.91 -9.31
N LEU A 23 5.40 11.02 -8.60
CA LEU A 23 5.42 12.36 -9.17
C LEU A 23 6.70 12.63 -9.97
N LEU A 24 7.88 12.24 -9.44
CA LEU A 24 9.15 12.44 -10.12
C LEU A 24 9.22 11.80 -11.52
N PRO A 25 9.01 10.47 -11.69
CA PRO A 25 9.04 9.85 -13.01
C PRO A 25 7.92 10.36 -13.93
N ILE A 26 6.72 10.65 -13.39
CA ILE A 26 5.62 11.25 -14.16
C ILE A 26 6.05 12.61 -14.73
N LEU A 27 6.66 13.47 -13.90
CA LEU A 27 7.16 14.79 -14.33
C LEU A 27 8.27 14.66 -15.36
N VAL A 28 9.22 13.74 -15.17
CA VAL A 28 10.32 13.51 -16.14
C VAL A 28 9.76 13.17 -17.52
N VAL A 29 8.82 12.21 -17.60
CA VAL A 29 8.21 11.80 -18.87
C VAL A 29 7.36 12.93 -19.46
N SER A 30 6.54 13.59 -18.64
CA SER A 30 5.64 14.66 -19.11
C SER A 30 6.42 15.87 -19.62
N VAL A 31 7.44 16.31 -18.90
CA VAL A 31 8.31 17.43 -19.31
C VAL A 31 9.06 17.08 -20.60
N ALA A 32 9.58 15.86 -20.72
CA ALA A 32 10.25 15.43 -21.95
C ALA A 32 9.31 15.45 -23.16
N LEU A 33 8.09 14.92 -23.02
CA LEU A 33 7.08 14.90 -24.08
C LEU A 33 6.61 16.31 -24.47
N ILE A 34 6.34 17.17 -23.49
CA ILE A 34 5.93 18.56 -23.74
C ILE A 34 7.08 19.34 -24.41
N THR A 35 8.31 19.14 -23.97
CA THR A 35 9.49 19.80 -24.56
C THR A 35 9.69 19.35 -26.01
N ALA A 36 9.57 18.05 -26.29
CA ALA A 36 9.63 17.52 -27.65
C ALA A 36 8.50 18.10 -28.52
N GLN A 37 7.28 18.14 -28.00
CA GLN A 37 6.12 18.70 -28.70
C GLN A 37 6.34 20.17 -29.07
N VAL A 38 6.83 20.99 -28.15
CA VAL A 38 7.07 22.42 -28.39
C VAL A 38 8.25 22.64 -29.35
N ARG A 39 9.28 21.79 -29.31
CA ARG A 39 10.48 21.92 -30.16
C ARG A 39 10.26 21.47 -31.60
N PHE A 40 9.50 20.40 -31.81
CA PHE A 40 9.32 19.78 -33.13
C PHE A 40 7.98 20.13 -33.81
N SER A 41 7.10 20.87 -33.13
CA SER A 41 5.86 21.35 -33.74
C SER A 41 6.07 22.68 -34.46
N HIS A 42 5.56 22.80 -35.68
CA HIS A 42 5.51 24.06 -36.43
C HIS A 42 4.37 25.00 -35.97
N ALA A 43 3.55 24.56 -35.00
CA ALA A 43 2.45 25.33 -34.44
C ALA A 43 2.93 26.43 -33.48
N PRO A 44 2.09 27.43 -33.14
CA PRO A 44 2.43 28.43 -32.13
C PRO A 44 2.82 27.78 -30.80
N LEU A 45 3.86 28.30 -30.14
CA LEU A 45 4.41 27.74 -28.90
C LEU A 45 3.35 27.50 -27.82
N TRP A 46 2.44 28.47 -27.62
CA TRP A 46 1.36 28.38 -26.64
C TRP A 46 0.38 27.24 -26.96
N ALA A 47 0.10 27.00 -28.24
CA ALA A 47 -0.84 25.98 -28.70
C ALA A 47 -0.20 24.58 -28.60
N ALA A 48 1.06 24.45 -29.03
CA ALA A 48 1.83 23.20 -28.91
C ALA A 48 2.02 22.79 -27.44
N PHE A 49 2.36 23.75 -26.57
CA PHE A 49 2.48 23.54 -25.13
C PHE A 49 1.14 23.15 -24.50
N GLY A 50 0.08 23.91 -24.78
CA GLY A 50 -1.26 23.66 -24.23
C GLY A 50 -1.80 22.27 -24.61
N LEU A 51 -1.60 21.85 -25.86
CA LEU A 51 -1.98 20.51 -26.33
C LEU A 51 -1.19 19.42 -25.60
N GLY A 52 0.15 19.54 -25.53
CA GLY A 52 0.99 18.55 -24.85
C GLY A 52 0.67 18.42 -23.36
N LEU A 53 0.48 19.55 -22.68
CA LEU A 53 0.10 19.60 -21.26
C LEU A 53 -1.26 18.93 -21.03
N LEU A 54 -2.26 19.28 -21.85
CA LEU A 54 -3.60 18.71 -21.75
C LEU A 54 -3.60 17.20 -21.96
N MET A 55 -2.86 16.71 -22.96
CA MET A 55 -2.71 15.27 -23.22
C MET A 55 -2.04 14.54 -22.04
N CYS A 56 -0.95 15.10 -21.49
CA CYS A 56 -0.29 14.51 -20.33
C CYS A 56 -1.21 14.46 -19.11
N LEU A 57 -1.89 15.55 -18.78
CA LEU A 57 -2.83 15.61 -17.66
C LEU A 57 -3.96 14.59 -17.82
N LEU A 58 -4.51 14.49 -19.02
CA LEU A 58 -5.58 13.54 -19.32
C LEU A 58 -5.09 12.10 -19.21
N PHE A 59 -3.86 11.80 -19.66
CA PHE A 59 -3.27 10.45 -19.53
C PHE A 59 -3.01 10.10 -18.06
N ILE A 60 -2.41 11.02 -17.30
CA ILE A 60 -2.11 10.82 -15.87
C ILE A 60 -3.38 10.61 -15.06
N ALA A 61 -4.48 11.27 -15.39
CA ALA A 61 -5.75 11.10 -14.70
C ALA A 61 -6.48 9.81 -15.13
N VAL A 62 -6.62 9.59 -16.44
CA VAL A 62 -7.48 8.53 -16.97
C VAL A 62 -6.81 7.16 -16.92
N ALA A 63 -5.52 7.05 -17.22
CA ALA A 63 -4.83 5.76 -17.33
C ALA A 63 -4.81 4.94 -16.01
N PRO A 64 -4.43 5.50 -14.84
CA PRO A 64 -4.42 4.74 -13.60
C PRO A 64 -5.84 4.53 -13.03
N VAL A 65 -6.76 5.47 -13.23
CA VAL A 65 -8.15 5.33 -12.77
C VAL A 65 -8.85 4.23 -13.55
N SER A 66 -8.78 4.25 -14.89
CA SER A 66 -9.38 3.22 -15.74
C SER A 66 -8.81 1.84 -15.43
N TYR A 67 -7.51 1.72 -15.17
CA TYR A 67 -6.92 0.46 -14.75
C TYR A 67 -7.46 -0.01 -13.40
N ARG A 68 -7.50 0.85 -12.37
CA ARG A 68 -7.98 0.46 -11.03
C ARG A 68 -9.47 0.11 -10.98
N VAL A 69 -10.30 0.80 -11.77
CA VAL A 69 -11.73 0.50 -11.87
C VAL A 69 -11.94 -0.88 -12.52
N LEU A 70 -11.12 -1.20 -13.52
CA LEU A 70 -11.28 -2.45 -14.28
C LEU A 70 -10.59 -3.65 -13.61
N PHE A 71 -9.52 -3.41 -12.85
CA PHE A 71 -8.72 -4.43 -12.16
C PHE A 71 -8.62 -4.15 -10.64
N PRO A 72 -9.73 -4.20 -9.89
CA PRO A 72 -9.73 -3.92 -8.44
C PRO A 72 -8.90 -4.92 -7.61
N GLU A 73 -8.84 -6.18 -8.03
CA GLU A 73 -8.08 -7.26 -7.37
C GLU A 73 -6.78 -7.64 -8.12
N GLY A 74 -6.43 -6.88 -9.15
CA GLY A 74 -5.31 -7.18 -10.05
C GLY A 74 -5.72 -7.96 -11.30
N LEU A 75 -4.71 -8.39 -12.07
CA LEU A 75 -4.89 -9.16 -13.30
C LEU A 75 -5.17 -10.62 -12.96
N ASP A 76 -6.44 -11.01 -13.01
CA ASP A 76 -6.84 -12.42 -12.99
C ASP A 76 -6.87 -12.94 -14.44
N LEU A 77 -6.05 -13.95 -14.77
CA LEU A 77 -5.95 -14.50 -16.14
C LEU A 77 -7.25 -15.15 -16.61
N SER A 78 -8.12 -15.60 -15.70
CA SER A 78 -9.34 -16.36 -16.03
C SER A 78 -10.42 -15.51 -16.70
N HIS A 79 -10.61 -14.27 -16.25
CA HIS A 79 -11.61 -13.32 -16.77
C HIS A 79 -10.98 -11.96 -17.18
N GLY A 80 -9.65 -11.84 -17.08
CA GLY A 80 -8.90 -10.61 -17.34
C GLY A 80 -8.79 -10.24 -18.80
N GLY A 81 -8.99 -11.17 -19.74
CA GLY A 81 -8.88 -10.89 -21.18
C GLY A 81 -9.87 -9.84 -21.68
N ILE A 82 -11.15 -9.95 -21.30
CA ILE A 82 -12.20 -8.99 -21.68
C ILE A 82 -11.93 -7.62 -21.06
N ARG A 83 -11.51 -7.60 -19.79
CA ARG A 83 -11.11 -6.37 -19.10
C ARG A 83 -9.89 -5.74 -19.76
N LEU A 84 -8.89 -6.52 -20.15
CA LEU A 84 -7.72 -6.00 -20.85
C LEU A 84 -8.10 -5.39 -22.21
N LEU A 85 -9.01 -6.03 -22.95
CA LEU A 85 -9.55 -5.49 -24.20
C LEU A 85 -10.33 -4.18 -23.97
N LEU A 86 -11.16 -4.12 -22.94
CA LEU A 86 -11.87 -2.89 -22.55
C LEU A 86 -10.87 -1.77 -22.20
N TYR A 87 -9.84 -2.07 -21.40
CA TYR A 87 -8.79 -1.12 -21.06
C TYR A 87 -8.04 -0.62 -22.31
N ALA A 88 -7.66 -1.52 -23.20
CA ALA A 88 -7.01 -1.20 -24.46
C ALA A 88 -7.92 -0.34 -25.36
N THR A 89 -9.21 -0.63 -25.40
CA THR A 89 -10.20 0.11 -26.20
C THR A 89 -10.41 1.52 -25.64
N VAL A 90 -10.57 1.64 -24.31
CA VAL A 90 -10.70 2.94 -23.64
C VAL A 90 -9.44 3.78 -23.85
N GLY A 91 -8.26 3.20 -23.64
CA GLY A 91 -6.98 3.89 -23.84
C GLY A 91 -6.78 4.34 -25.29
N SER A 92 -7.02 3.45 -26.25
CA SER A 92 -6.90 3.77 -27.68
C SER A 92 -7.92 4.85 -28.07
N GLY A 93 -9.16 4.76 -27.62
CA GLY A 93 -10.19 5.77 -27.87
C GLY A 93 -9.80 7.14 -27.32
N VAL A 94 -9.27 7.18 -26.10
CA VAL A 94 -8.78 8.41 -25.46
C VAL A 94 -7.62 9.02 -26.26
N VAL A 95 -6.61 8.22 -26.59
CA VAL A 95 -5.41 8.66 -27.33
C VAL A 95 -5.78 9.17 -28.73
N LEU A 96 -6.61 8.43 -29.46
CA LEU A 96 -7.04 8.82 -30.81
C LEU A 96 -7.91 10.08 -30.78
N THR A 97 -8.86 10.18 -29.84
CA THR A 97 -9.74 11.35 -29.73
C THR A 97 -8.92 12.60 -29.41
N SER A 98 -8.03 12.54 -28.42
CA SER A 98 -7.18 13.67 -28.06
C SER A 98 -6.11 13.98 -29.11
N GLY A 99 -5.61 12.98 -29.85
CA GLY A 99 -4.62 13.16 -30.92
C GLY A 99 -5.19 13.65 -32.26
N PHE A 100 -6.47 13.42 -32.56
CA PHE A 100 -7.11 13.84 -33.82
C PHE A 100 -8.11 14.99 -33.65
N VAL A 101 -8.90 15.01 -32.58
CA VAL A 101 -10.00 15.98 -32.42
C VAL A 101 -9.49 17.32 -31.90
N LEU A 102 -8.65 17.32 -30.85
CA LEU A 102 -8.11 18.55 -30.25
C LEU A 102 -7.28 19.39 -31.23
N PRO A 103 -6.32 18.83 -32.00
CA PRO A 103 -5.52 19.62 -32.93
C PRO A 103 -6.38 20.22 -34.04
N LYS A 104 -7.37 19.45 -34.53
CA LYS A 104 -8.30 19.89 -35.57
C LYS A 104 -9.21 21.02 -35.07
N LEU A 105 -9.71 20.93 -33.84
CA LEU A 105 -10.48 22.00 -33.19
C LEU A 105 -9.66 23.27 -33.00
N LEU A 106 -8.37 23.13 -32.69
CA LEU A 106 -7.45 24.25 -32.49
C LEU A 106 -6.84 24.78 -33.80
N GLY A 107 -7.25 24.24 -34.96
CA GLY A 107 -6.72 24.65 -36.26
C GLY A 107 -5.22 24.37 -36.45
N MET A 108 -4.66 23.44 -35.68
CA MET A 108 -3.26 23.07 -35.77
C MET A 108 -3.02 22.06 -36.89
N GLY A 109 -1.95 22.26 -37.66
CA GLY A 109 -1.41 21.25 -38.57
C GLY A 109 -0.85 20.03 -37.82
N PRO A 110 -0.28 19.04 -38.53
CA PRO A 110 0.31 17.87 -37.90
C PRO A 110 1.47 18.29 -36.98
N THR A 111 1.27 18.11 -35.67
CA THR A 111 2.26 18.31 -34.60
C THR A 111 2.98 17.01 -34.26
N PHE A 112 4.08 17.06 -33.52
CA PHE A 112 4.89 15.89 -33.16
C PHE A 112 4.06 14.78 -32.50
N LEU A 113 3.30 15.06 -31.44
CA LEU A 113 2.48 14.08 -30.71
C LEU A 113 1.29 13.55 -31.51
N THR A 114 0.90 14.24 -32.58
CA THR A 114 -0.29 13.90 -33.40
C THR A 114 0.08 13.08 -34.64
N GLN A 115 1.38 12.90 -34.91
CA GLN A 115 1.84 12.02 -35.98
C GLN A 115 1.51 10.56 -35.65
N PRO A 116 1.15 9.71 -36.65
CA PRO A 116 0.71 8.33 -36.41
C PRO A 116 1.70 7.49 -35.58
N THR A 117 3.00 7.62 -35.86
CA THR A 117 4.06 6.91 -35.12
C THR A 117 4.11 7.31 -33.65
N ASN A 118 4.08 8.62 -33.38
CA ASN A 118 4.13 9.12 -32.00
C ASN A 118 2.82 8.87 -31.26
N LEU A 119 1.69 8.84 -31.97
CA LEU A 119 0.40 8.50 -31.39
C LEU A 119 0.36 7.03 -30.94
N ALA A 120 0.98 6.12 -31.70
CA ALA A 120 1.18 4.73 -31.28
C ALA A 120 2.08 4.63 -30.03
N VAL A 121 3.16 5.41 -29.96
CA VAL A 121 4.02 5.49 -28.77
C VAL A 121 3.25 6.03 -27.56
N CYS A 122 2.44 7.08 -27.74
CA CYS A 122 1.56 7.60 -26.70
C CYS A 122 0.54 6.56 -26.23
N GLY A 123 -0.04 5.79 -27.15
CA GLY A 123 -0.93 4.68 -26.81
C GLY A 123 -0.22 3.59 -25.99
N ALA A 124 0.98 3.19 -26.40
CA ALA A 124 1.78 2.23 -25.64
C ALA A 124 2.14 2.75 -24.25
N LEU A 125 2.57 4.02 -24.14
CA LEU A 125 2.85 4.68 -22.87
C LEU A 125 1.60 4.77 -21.98
N PHE A 126 0.43 5.02 -22.55
CA PHE A 126 -0.83 5.03 -21.81
C PHE A 126 -1.11 3.66 -21.19
N LEU A 127 -1.02 2.60 -22.00
CA LEU A 127 -1.33 1.24 -21.54
C LEU A 127 -0.32 0.75 -20.50
N VAL A 128 0.98 0.87 -20.79
CA VAL A 128 2.05 0.42 -19.90
C VAL A 128 2.14 1.31 -18.66
N GLY A 129 2.05 2.63 -18.83
CA GLY A 129 2.13 3.59 -17.74
C GLY A 129 0.93 3.51 -16.80
N GLY A 130 -0.29 3.40 -17.34
CA GLY A 130 -1.49 3.22 -16.52
C GLY A 130 -1.54 1.87 -15.81
N TRP A 131 -1.11 0.79 -16.47
CA TRP A 131 -0.92 -0.52 -15.84
C TRP A 131 0.10 -0.46 -14.69
N GLY A 132 1.28 0.12 -14.96
CA GLY A 132 2.36 0.24 -13.98
C GLY A 132 1.95 1.07 -12.76
N LEU A 133 1.40 2.27 -12.98
CA LEU A 133 0.93 3.15 -11.92
C LEU A 133 -0.21 2.50 -11.12
N GLY A 134 -1.20 1.93 -11.80
CA GLY A 134 -2.33 1.31 -11.15
C GLY A 134 -1.95 0.09 -10.30
N ARG A 135 -1.05 -0.77 -10.81
CA ARG A 135 -0.50 -1.92 -10.07
C ARG A 135 0.31 -1.46 -8.85
N ASP A 136 1.16 -0.46 -9.00
CA ASP A 136 2.02 0.02 -7.91
C ASP A 136 1.19 0.66 -6.78
N ILE A 137 0.08 1.35 -7.10
CA ILE A 137 -0.86 1.87 -6.08
C ILE A 137 -1.52 0.71 -5.34
N GLY A 138 -2.05 -0.28 -6.06
CA GLY A 138 -2.74 -1.42 -5.45
C GLY A 138 -1.82 -2.28 -4.57
N PHE A 139 -0.60 -2.51 -5.04
CA PHE A 139 0.38 -3.33 -4.32
C PHE A 139 0.76 -2.70 -2.98
N GLU A 140 1.01 -1.40 -2.97
CA GLU A 140 1.31 -0.69 -1.73
C GLU A 140 0.16 -0.71 -0.73
N GLU A 141 -1.06 -0.48 -1.20
CA GLU A 141 -2.24 -0.50 -0.34
C GLU A 141 -2.40 -1.89 0.30
N SER A 142 -2.16 -2.95 -0.47
CA SER A 142 -2.16 -4.33 0.04
C SER A 142 -1.04 -4.56 1.06
N LEU A 143 0.20 -4.14 0.77
CA LEU A 143 1.34 -4.29 1.67
C LEU A 143 1.11 -3.55 3.00
N THR A 144 0.54 -2.36 2.95
CA THR A 144 0.25 -1.56 4.15
C THR A 144 -0.79 -2.27 5.02
N ARG A 145 -1.83 -2.84 4.41
CA ARG A 145 -2.85 -3.63 5.12
C ARG A 145 -2.26 -4.90 5.74
N GLU A 146 -1.44 -5.63 4.99
CA GLU A 146 -0.78 -6.84 5.50
C GLU A 146 0.19 -6.53 6.66
N ARG A 147 0.98 -5.45 6.56
CA ARG A 147 1.84 -4.99 7.66
C ARG A 147 1.03 -4.64 8.90
N ALA A 148 -0.10 -3.95 8.74
CA ALA A 148 -0.98 -3.62 9.86
C ALA A 148 -1.61 -4.86 10.50
N ARG A 149 -1.97 -5.89 9.71
CA ARG A 149 -2.46 -7.18 10.22
C ARG A 149 -1.38 -7.93 10.98
N ALA A 150 -0.18 -8.02 10.41
CA ALA A 150 0.97 -8.67 11.05
C ALA A 150 1.32 -8.01 12.39
N ALA A 151 1.32 -6.68 12.45
CA ALA A 151 1.56 -5.94 13.70
C ALA A 151 0.49 -6.23 14.78
N ARG A 152 -0.77 -6.40 14.39
CA ARG A 152 -1.85 -6.78 15.32
C ARG A 152 -1.65 -8.19 15.85
N PHE A 153 -1.35 -9.16 15.00
CA PHE A 153 -1.09 -10.53 15.44
C PHE A 153 0.15 -10.64 16.33
N ALA A 154 1.18 -9.84 16.08
CA ALA A 154 2.34 -9.76 16.96
C ALA A 154 1.96 -9.28 18.38
N LEU A 155 1.11 -8.24 18.47
CA LEU A 155 0.61 -7.73 19.74
C LEU A 155 -0.26 -8.77 20.47
N GLU A 156 -1.16 -9.45 19.76
CA GLU A 156 -2.03 -10.49 20.33
C GLU A 156 -1.19 -11.68 20.84
N ALA A 157 -0.13 -12.07 20.12
CA ALA A 157 0.79 -13.10 20.55
C ALA A 157 1.56 -12.71 21.82
N GLU A 158 2.05 -11.46 21.91
CA GLU A 158 2.71 -10.94 23.11
C GLU A 158 1.75 -10.95 24.32
N GLN A 159 0.50 -10.51 24.13
CA GLN A 159 -0.52 -10.55 25.18
C GLN A 159 -0.84 -11.98 25.63
N ALA A 160 -0.95 -12.93 24.70
CA ALA A 160 -1.16 -14.33 25.02
C ALA A 160 0.02 -14.92 25.80
N GLN A 161 1.25 -14.57 25.44
CA GLN A 161 2.45 -14.96 26.19
C GLN A 161 2.44 -14.37 27.60
N LEU A 162 2.06 -13.11 27.79
CA LEU A 162 1.93 -12.49 29.11
C LEU A 162 0.83 -13.16 29.96
N LEU A 163 -0.30 -13.51 29.36
CA LEU A 163 -1.39 -14.22 30.05
C LEU A 163 -0.96 -15.64 30.47
N ALA A 164 -0.26 -16.37 29.60
CA ALA A 164 0.30 -17.68 29.93
C ALA A 164 1.38 -17.57 31.01
N LEU A 165 2.21 -16.53 30.95
CA LEU A 165 3.20 -16.27 32.00
C LEU A 165 2.53 -16.01 33.35
N ARG A 166 1.44 -15.24 33.37
CA ARG A 166 0.65 -14.98 34.57
C ARG A 166 -0.03 -16.24 35.09
N SER A 167 -0.53 -17.12 34.24
CA SER A 167 -1.18 -18.37 34.68
C SER A 167 -0.22 -19.37 35.30
N HIS A 168 1.07 -19.36 34.91
CA HIS A 168 2.10 -20.16 35.56
C HIS A 168 2.40 -19.72 37.01
N LEU A 169 2.09 -18.47 37.37
CA LEU A 169 2.17 -17.98 38.74
C LEU A 169 0.77 -18.01 39.37
N ASP A 170 0.34 -19.17 39.84
CA ASP A 170 -0.96 -19.32 40.52
C ASP A 170 -0.98 -18.41 41.77
N PRO A 171 -1.79 -17.33 41.79
CA PRO A 171 -1.78 -16.38 42.89
C PRO A 171 -2.27 -17.02 44.19
N HIS A 172 -3.16 -17.99 44.10
CA HIS A 172 -3.76 -18.66 45.25
C HIS A 172 -2.74 -19.56 45.97
N PHE A 173 -1.90 -20.27 45.22
CA PHE A 173 -0.76 -21.01 45.77
C PHE A 173 0.19 -20.09 46.53
N LEU A 174 0.52 -18.93 45.96
CA LEU A 174 1.37 -17.95 46.62
C LEU A 174 0.76 -17.43 47.92
N PHE A 175 -0.51 -17.02 47.91
CA PHE A 175 -1.20 -16.56 49.12
C PHE A 175 -1.31 -17.66 50.17
N ASN A 176 -1.64 -18.89 49.78
CA ASN A 176 -1.73 -20.01 50.71
C ASN A 176 -0.38 -20.37 51.32
N THR A 177 0.67 -20.37 50.51
CA THR A 177 2.02 -20.65 51.01
C THR A 177 2.49 -19.55 51.96
N LEU A 178 2.22 -18.27 51.64
CA LEU A 178 2.54 -17.15 52.52
C LEU A 178 1.74 -17.18 53.83
N ASN A 179 0.45 -17.53 53.79
CA ASN A 179 -0.37 -17.67 54.99
C ASN A 179 0.12 -18.81 55.90
N ALA A 180 0.49 -19.96 55.32
CA ALA A 180 1.07 -21.07 56.08
C ALA A 180 2.40 -20.68 56.73
N ILE A 181 3.26 -19.96 56.01
CA ILE A 181 4.51 -19.42 56.56
C ILE A 181 4.22 -18.43 57.70
N ALA A 182 3.23 -17.54 57.56
CA ALA A 182 2.87 -16.57 58.59
C ALA A 182 2.35 -17.24 59.88
N GLU A 183 1.70 -18.40 59.75
CA GLU A 183 1.30 -19.24 60.89
C GLU A 183 2.53 -19.87 61.58
N TRP A 184 3.43 -20.49 60.81
CA TRP A 184 4.65 -21.07 61.34
C TRP A 184 5.59 -20.04 61.97
N CYS A 185 5.62 -18.79 61.51
CA CYS A 185 6.38 -17.73 62.18
C CYS A 185 5.98 -17.55 63.66
N ARG A 186 4.74 -17.89 64.04
CA ARG A 186 4.25 -17.81 65.42
C ARG A 186 4.51 -19.08 66.23
N GLU A 187 4.59 -20.23 65.58
CA GLU A 187 4.77 -21.54 66.23
C GLU A 187 6.23 -22.01 66.25
N ASP A 188 6.92 -21.93 65.11
CA ASP A 188 8.30 -22.38 64.90
C ASP A 188 9.01 -21.52 63.83
N GLY A 189 9.87 -20.60 64.29
CA GLY A 189 10.61 -19.69 63.42
C GLY A 189 11.59 -20.39 62.47
N ALA A 190 12.15 -21.55 62.84
CA ALA A 190 13.13 -22.25 62.00
C ALA A 190 12.47 -22.96 60.81
N VAL A 191 11.26 -23.49 61.01
CA VAL A 191 10.43 -24.06 59.94
C VAL A 191 9.98 -22.97 58.96
N ALA A 192 9.56 -21.82 59.49
CA ALA A 192 9.17 -20.66 58.67
C ALA A 192 10.34 -20.15 57.80
N GLU A 193 11.54 -20.02 58.37
CA GLU A 193 12.74 -19.61 57.63
C GLU A 193 13.06 -20.56 56.46
N THR A 194 13.02 -21.86 56.72
CA THR A 194 13.26 -22.89 55.69
C THR A 194 12.22 -22.83 54.57
N ALA A 195 10.94 -22.62 54.91
CA ALA A 195 9.85 -22.52 53.95
C ALA A 195 9.99 -21.28 53.04
N VAL A 196 10.40 -20.14 53.60
CA VAL A 196 10.69 -18.91 52.83
C VAL A 196 11.82 -19.14 51.82
N LEU A 197 12.91 -19.78 52.22
CA LEU A 197 14.05 -20.06 51.34
C LEU A 197 13.66 -21.01 50.18
N ARG A 198 12.84 -22.02 50.46
CA ARG A 198 12.32 -22.94 49.42
C ARG A 198 11.40 -22.21 48.44
N LEU A 199 10.48 -21.38 48.93
CA LEU A 199 9.61 -20.54 48.09
C LEU A 199 10.44 -19.59 47.20
N SER A 200 11.46 -18.93 47.77
CA SER A 200 12.38 -18.05 47.01
C SER A 200 13.11 -18.80 45.90
N THR A 201 13.56 -20.03 46.16
CA THR A 201 14.26 -20.88 45.20
C THR A 201 13.33 -21.32 44.07
N MET A 202 12.11 -21.75 44.40
CA MET A 202 11.08 -22.11 43.42
C MET A 202 10.76 -20.91 42.51
N LEU A 203 10.48 -19.73 43.07
CA LEU A 203 10.18 -18.54 42.28
C LEU A 203 11.35 -18.12 41.37
N ARG A 204 12.60 -18.23 41.84
CA ARG A 204 13.78 -18.01 40.98
C ARG A 204 13.85 -18.99 39.81
N SER A 205 13.56 -20.28 40.02
CA SER A 205 13.56 -21.26 38.92
C SER A 205 12.48 -20.97 37.89
N VAL A 206 11.27 -20.56 38.33
CA VAL A 206 10.18 -20.18 37.43
C VAL A 206 10.58 -18.94 36.61
N LEU A 207 11.10 -17.89 37.25
CA LEU A 207 11.56 -16.68 36.54
C LEU A 207 12.78 -16.91 35.62
N ALA A 208 13.63 -17.91 35.91
CA ALA A 208 14.76 -18.28 35.06
C ALA A 208 14.30 -19.04 33.80
N GLY A 209 13.32 -19.94 33.92
CA GLY A 209 12.71 -20.65 32.79
C GLY A 209 11.97 -19.70 31.83
N VAL A 210 11.42 -18.60 32.35
CA VAL A 210 10.72 -17.59 31.55
C VAL A 210 11.68 -16.78 30.69
N ARG A 211 12.83 -16.37 31.24
CA ARG A 211 13.87 -15.62 30.50
C ARG A 211 14.49 -16.43 29.35
N SER A 212 14.50 -17.75 29.46
CA SER A 212 15.01 -18.65 28.41
C SER A 212 14.00 -18.88 27.28
N ALA A 213 12.70 -18.71 27.52
CA ALA A 213 11.65 -18.78 26.50
C ALA A 213 11.42 -17.47 25.72
N THR A 214 11.97 -16.34 26.20
CA THR A 214 11.78 -14.99 25.63
C THR A 214 13.07 -14.35 25.07
N GLY A 215 14.18 -15.09 25.00
CA GLY A 215 15.44 -14.65 24.36
C GLY A 215 15.51 -15.01 22.86
N PRO A 216 16.33 -14.30 22.06
CA PRO A 216 16.33 -14.35 20.58
C PRO A 216 16.68 -15.73 20.00
#